data_AF-A0A354TE69-F1
#
_entry.id   AF-A0A354TE69-F1
#
_cell.length_a   1.000
_cell.length_b   1.000
_cell.length_c   1.000
_cell.angle_alpha   90.00
_cell.angle_beta   90.00
_cell.angle_gamma   90.00
#
_symmetry.space_group_name_H-M   'P 1'
#
loop_
_entity.id
_entity.type
_entity.pdbx_description
1 polymer ?
#
loop_
_entity_poly.entity_id
_entity_poly.type
_entity_poly.pdbx_seq_one_letter_code
_entity_poly.pdbx_strand_id
1 'polypeptide(L)'
;MQPLRILLLAFLAVFSARANEPALAGKLARVTVTDSDLDDLRRWQALRRWMDEAVKQGASGLLLDIHVTQSPAQATLPLAEELARLKIKTQAFVNTSAIGGGALLALACDEIWMSPGSRIGAAPPKVTVAESLSPKSQDTILAEAL
;
A
#
# COMPACT_ATOMS: atom_id res chain seq x y z
N MET A 1 37.19 -37.09 21.37
CA MET A 1 37.04 -35.76 20.71
C MET A 1 36.06 -35.73 19.52
N GLN A 2 35.46 -36.86 19.10
CA GLN A 2 34.50 -36.88 17.99
C GLN A 2 33.06 -36.38 18.30
N PRO A 3 32.47 -36.50 19.50
CA PRO A 3 31.07 -36.11 19.71
C PRO A 3 30.87 -34.58 19.70
N LEU A 4 31.88 -33.83 20.16
CA LEU A 4 31.84 -32.35 20.18
C LEU A 4 31.85 -31.75 18.76
N ARG A 5 32.51 -32.42 17.81
CA ARG A 5 32.58 -32.01 16.40
C ARG A 5 31.25 -32.24 15.67
N ILE A 6 30.56 -33.33 15.98
CA ILE A 6 29.22 -33.64 15.45
C ILE A 6 28.19 -32.66 16.03
N LEU A 7 28.28 -32.33 17.33
CA LEU A 7 27.43 -31.32 17.94
C LEU A 7 27.65 -29.93 17.32
N LEU A 8 28.90 -29.52 17.08
CA LEU A 8 29.22 -28.22 16.49
C LEU A 8 28.73 -28.12 15.03
N LEU A 9 28.87 -29.18 14.23
CA LEU A 9 28.38 -29.24 12.85
C LEU A 9 26.86 -29.26 12.77
N ALA A 10 26.18 -29.98 13.67
CA ALA A 10 24.72 -29.95 13.78
C ALA A 10 24.21 -28.56 14.20
N PHE A 11 24.91 -27.89 15.11
CA PHE A 11 24.57 -26.53 15.55
C PHE A 11 24.75 -25.51 14.41
N LEU A 12 25.83 -25.61 13.63
CA LEU A 12 26.08 -24.72 12.50
C LEU A 12 25.05 -24.92 11.37
N ALA A 13 24.65 -26.17 11.09
CA ALA A 13 23.65 -26.49 10.08
C ALA A 13 22.26 -25.97 10.45
N VAL A 14 21.86 -26.09 11.73
CA VAL A 14 20.58 -25.56 12.23
C VAL A 14 20.58 -24.03 12.23
N PHE A 15 21.71 -23.38 12.49
CA PHE A 15 21.82 -21.91 12.48
C PHE A 15 21.68 -21.34 11.06
N SER A 16 22.33 -21.95 10.06
CA SER A 16 22.18 -21.55 8.65
C SER A 16 20.76 -21.77 8.11
N ALA A 17 20.06 -22.81 8.55
CA ALA A 17 18.69 -23.08 8.12
C ALA A 17 17.70 -22.00 8.59
N ARG A 18 17.88 -21.45 9.80
CA ARG A 18 17.04 -20.35 10.29
C ARG A 18 17.36 -18.99 9.66
N ALA A 19 18.58 -18.78 9.18
CA ALA A 19 18.97 -17.52 8.54
C ALA A 19 18.30 -17.32 7.16
N ASN A 20 17.76 -18.38 6.55
CA ASN A 20 17.21 -18.36 5.20
C ASN A 20 15.67 -18.39 5.15
N GLU A 21 14.97 -18.35 6.28
CA GLU A 21 13.52 -18.21 6.25
C GLU A 21 13.13 -16.78 5.84
N PRO A 22 12.17 -16.61 4.91
CA PRO A 22 11.66 -15.30 4.56
C PRO A 22 11.13 -14.59 5.81
N ALA A 23 11.61 -13.39 6.12
CA ALA A 23 11.33 -12.71 7.39
C ALA A 23 9.83 -12.50 7.68
N LEU A 24 9.02 -12.42 6.61
CA LEU A 24 7.58 -12.21 6.64
C LEU A 24 6.76 -13.46 6.28
N ALA A 25 7.38 -14.64 6.20
CA ALA A 25 6.68 -15.90 5.89
C ALA A 25 5.41 -16.09 6.74
N GLY A 26 4.25 -16.12 6.08
CA GLY A 26 2.95 -16.31 6.73
C GLY A 26 2.39 -15.10 7.47
N LYS A 27 3.10 -13.98 7.51
CA LYS A 27 2.72 -12.76 8.24
C LYS A 27 2.06 -11.73 7.32
N LEU A 28 1.14 -10.96 7.89
CA LEU A 28 0.56 -9.77 7.27
C LEU A 28 1.55 -8.60 7.41
N ALA A 29 2.05 -8.07 6.30
CA ALA A 29 2.92 -6.89 6.31
C ALA A 29 2.07 -5.63 6.35
N ARG A 30 2.35 -4.71 7.29
CA ARG A 30 1.60 -3.45 7.44
C ARG A 30 2.46 -2.23 7.13
N VAL A 31 1.88 -1.27 6.43
CA VAL A 31 2.46 0.06 6.19
C VAL A 31 1.41 1.14 6.43
N THR A 32 1.81 2.25 7.03
CA THR A 32 0.97 3.45 7.14
C THR A 32 1.19 4.32 5.92
N VAL A 33 0.10 4.76 5.30
CA VAL A 33 0.10 5.64 4.11
C VAL A 33 -0.54 6.97 4.47
N THR A 34 0.21 8.04 4.31
CA THR A 34 -0.18 9.43 4.61
C THR A 34 -0.12 10.29 3.35
N ASP A 35 -0.62 11.53 3.42
CA ASP A 35 -0.53 12.53 2.34
C ASP A 35 0.93 12.65 1.83
N SER A 36 1.89 12.73 2.76
CA SER A 36 3.31 12.84 2.43
C SER A 36 3.87 11.65 1.66
N ASP A 37 3.31 10.46 1.82
CA ASP A 37 3.76 9.27 1.09
C ASP A 37 3.32 9.30 -0.37
N LEU A 38 2.26 10.05 -0.68
CA LEU A 38 1.73 10.21 -2.03
C LEU A 38 2.26 11.45 -2.74
N ASP A 39 2.60 12.51 -1.99
CA ASP A 39 3.05 13.78 -2.55
C ASP A 39 4.59 13.89 -2.68
N ASP A 40 5.36 13.12 -1.89
CA ASP A 40 6.83 13.11 -1.95
C ASP A 40 7.34 11.91 -2.76
N LEU A 41 8.11 12.19 -3.83
CA LEU A 41 8.64 11.16 -4.72
C LEU A 41 9.51 10.11 -4.01
N ARG A 42 10.29 10.50 -3.00
CA ARG A 42 11.17 9.56 -2.27
C ARG A 42 10.35 8.63 -1.41
N ARG A 43 9.32 9.15 -0.74
CA ARG A 43 8.39 8.35 0.07
C ARG A 43 7.52 7.45 -0.79
N TRP A 44 7.03 7.95 -1.91
CA TRP A 44 6.34 7.15 -2.94
C TRP A 44 7.19 5.96 -3.39
N GLN A 45 8.45 6.20 -3.75
CA GLN A 45 9.36 5.12 -4.11
C GLN A 45 9.66 4.17 -2.94
N ALA A 46 9.68 4.68 -1.70
CA ALA A 46 9.85 3.85 -0.51
C ALA A 46 8.64 2.92 -0.30
N LEU A 47 7.42 3.42 -0.49
CA LEU A 47 6.19 2.63 -0.42
C LEU A 47 6.19 1.52 -1.48
N ARG A 48 6.56 1.83 -2.73
CA ARG A 48 6.71 0.82 -3.80
C ARG A 48 7.72 -0.26 -3.44
N ARG A 49 8.92 0.15 -3.01
CA ARG A 49 9.97 -0.79 -2.57
C ARG A 49 9.51 -1.65 -1.39
N TRP A 50 8.77 -1.06 -0.45
CA TRP A 50 8.23 -1.77 0.70
C TRP A 50 7.27 -2.88 0.28
N MET A 51 6.36 -2.61 -0.68
CA MET A 51 5.44 -3.63 -1.20
C MET A 51 6.19 -4.77 -1.87
N ASP A 52 7.15 -4.46 -2.74
CA ASP A 52 7.98 -5.45 -3.43
C ASP A 52 8.76 -6.32 -2.44
N GLU A 53 9.34 -5.70 -1.42
CA GLU A 53 10.13 -6.39 -0.41
C GLU A 53 9.26 -7.27 0.48
N ALA A 54 8.08 -6.81 0.87
CA ALA A 54 7.13 -7.62 1.62
C ALA A 54 6.73 -8.89 0.86
N VAL A 55 6.47 -8.77 -0.45
CA VAL A 55 6.19 -9.93 -1.33
C VAL A 55 7.39 -10.87 -1.40
N LYS A 56 8.60 -10.34 -1.63
CA LYS A 56 9.84 -11.14 -1.68
C LYS A 56 10.13 -11.87 -0.37
N GLN A 57 9.80 -11.26 0.76
CA GLN A 57 9.95 -11.83 2.10
C GLN A 57 8.81 -12.79 2.48
N GLY A 58 7.96 -13.18 1.54
CA GLY A 58 6.96 -14.24 1.75
C GLY A 58 5.78 -13.81 2.62
N ALA A 59 5.46 -12.51 2.66
CA ALA A 59 4.25 -12.04 3.32
C ALA A 59 3.02 -12.83 2.82
N SER A 60 2.06 -13.09 3.71
CA SER A 60 0.78 -13.72 3.35
C SER A 60 -0.26 -12.70 2.87
N GLY A 61 -0.07 -11.43 3.22
CA GLY A 61 -0.90 -10.31 2.81
C GLY A 61 -0.18 -8.97 2.99
N LEU A 62 -0.73 -7.91 2.39
CA LEU A 62 -0.40 -6.53 2.67
C LEU A 62 -1.58 -5.82 3.33
N LEU A 63 -1.31 -5.03 4.36
CA LEU A 63 -2.25 -4.14 5.02
C LEU A 63 -1.79 -2.69 4.90
N LEU A 64 -2.51 -1.91 4.10
CA LEU A 64 -2.30 -0.47 3.96
C LEU A 64 -3.18 0.24 5.00
N ASP A 65 -2.57 0.82 6.02
CA ASP A 65 -3.21 1.66 7.01
C ASP A 65 -3.26 3.11 6.51
N ILE A 66 -4.40 3.50 5.95
CA ILE A 66 -4.55 4.70 5.13
C ILE A 66 -5.07 5.87 5.98
N HIS A 67 -4.31 6.96 5.91
CA HIS A 67 -4.56 8.26 6.52
C HIS A 67 -4.27 9.37 5.51
N VAL A 68 -5.01 9.36 4.41
CA VAL A 68 -4.86 10.34 3.34
C VAL A 68 -6.05 11.28 3.38
N THR A 69 -5.78 12.51 3.77
CA THR A 69 -6.77 13.58 3.85
C THR A 69 -6.89 14.34 2.55
N GLN A 70 -5.79 14.44 1.79
CA GLN A 70 -5.74 15.15 0.51
C GLN A 70 -4.62 14.53 -0.33
N SER A 71 -4.93 14.08 -1.55
CA SER A 71 -3.92 13.74 -2.56
C SER A 71 -4.59 13.63 -3.93
N PRO A 72 -3.98 14.11 -5.03
CA PRO A 72 -4.58 14.01 -6.36
C PRO A 72 -4.76 12.55 -6.81
N ALA A 73 -5.99 12.18 -7.15
CA ALA A 73 -6.32 10.83 -7.62
C ALA A 73 -5.47 10.45 -8.85
N GLN A 74 -5.34 11.36 -9.82
CA GLN A 74 -4.60 11.07 -11.05
C GLN A 74 -3.11 10.81 -10.80
N ALA A 75 -2.49 11.49 -9.84
CA ALA A 75 -1.09 11.27 -9.49
C ALA A 75 -0.88 9.88 -8.85
N THR A 76 -1.90 9.40 -8.13
CA THR A 76 -1.84 8.13 -7.41
C THR A 76 -2.18 6.91 -8.28
N LEU A 77 -2.85 7.12 -9.43
CA LEU A 77 -3.35 6.07 -10.31
C LEU A 77 -2.30 4.99 -10.68
N PRO A 78 -1.05 5.32 -11.04
CA PRO A 78 -0.05 4.28 -11.37
C PRO A 78 0.25 3.34 -10.20
N LEU A 79 0.30 3.86 -8.96
CA LEU A 79 0.55 3.02 -7.78
C LEU A 79 -0.66 2.14 -7.45
N ALA A 80 -1.88 2.68 -7.60
CA ALA A 80 -3.10 1.91 -7.44
C ALA A 80 -3.17 0.77 -8.48
N GLU A 81 -2.80 1.02 -9.73
CA GLU A 81 -2.72 -0.02 -10.77
C GLU A 81 -1.65 -1.07 -10.48
N GLU A 82 -0.51 -0.69 -9.92
CA GLU A 82 0.53 -1.63 -9.51
C GLU A 82 0.07 -2.50 -8.34
N LEU A 83 -0.53 -1.88 -7.31
CA LEU A 83 -1.11 -2.55 -6.15
C LEU A 83 -2.17 -3.58 -6.58
N ALA A 84 -3.08 -3.18 -7.49
CA ALA A 84 -4.14 -4.05 -8.00
C ALA A 84 -3.64 -5.26 -8.83
N ARG A 85 -2.40 -5.22 -9.33
CA ARG A 85 -1.80 -6.33 -10.09
C ARG A 85 -1.08 -7.35 -9.21
N LEU A 86 -0.86 -7.02 -7.94
CA LEU A 86 -0.21 -7.93 -6.99
C LEU A 86 -0.99 -9.26 -6.89
N LYS A 87 -0.25 -10.35 -6.67
CA LYS A 87 -0.81 -11.71 -6.54
C LYS A 87 -0.94 -12.16 -5.09
N ILE A 88 -0.64 -11.27 -4.16
CA ILE A 88 -0.77 -11.44 -2.72
C ILE A 88 -2.06 -10.74 -2.26
N LYS A 89 -2.70 -11.23 -1.20
CA LYS A 89 -3.90 -10.60 -0.63
C LYS A 89 -3.58 -9.17 -0.17
N THR A 90 -4.38 -8.20 -0.56
CA THR A 90 -4.23 -6.79 -0.18
C THR A 90 -5.45 -6.30 0.59
N GLN A 91 -5.20 -5.54 1.65
CA GLN A 91 -6.23 -5.02 2.54
C GLN A 91 -5.94 -3.53 2.76
N ALA A 92 -6.94 -2.68 2.58
CA ALA A 92 -6.91 -1.30 3.02
C ALA A 92 -7.62 -1.20 4.36
N PHE A 93 -7.00 -0.57 5.35
CA PHE A 93 -7.64 -0.10 6.56
C PHE A 93 -7.71 1.42 6.54
N VAL A 94 -8.90 1.96 6.28
CA VAL A 94 -9.16 3.41 6.31
C VAL A 94 -9.37 3.82 7.77
N ASN A 95 -8.28 4.25 8.39
CA ASN A 95 -8.25 4.54 9.82
C ASN A 95 -8.83 5.92 10.14
N THR A 96 -8.52 6.96 9.36
CA THR A 96 -9.20 8.26 9.47
C THR A 96 -9.83 8.72 8.17
N SER A 97 -9.09 8.61 7.06
CA SER A 97 -9.49 9.20 5.78
C SER A 97 -8.77 8.51 4.62
N ALA A 98 -9.46 8.35 3.50
CA ALA A 98 -8.92 7.93 2.21
C ALA A 98 -9.55 8.79 1.11
N ILE A 99 -8.99 9.99 0.88
CA ILE A 99 -9.49 10.99 -0.08
C ILE A 99 -8.61 11.02 -1.33
N GLY A 100 -9.22 11.17 -2.50
CA GLY A 100 -8.53 11.30 -3.79
C GLY A 100 -7.61 10.11 -4.06
N GLY A 101 -6.31 10.34 -4.02
CA GLY A 101 -5.29 9.29 -4.17
C GLY A 101 -5.42 8.15 -3.17
N GLY A 102 -5.74 8.48 -1.91
CA GLY A 102 -5.98 7.47 -0.88
C GLY A 102 -7.19 6.60 -1.18
N ALA A 103 -8.24 7.17 -1.79
CA ALA A 103 -9.42 6.41 -2.20
C ALA A 103 -9.06 5.41 -3.31
N LEU A 104 -8.25 5.81 -4.30
CA LEU A 104 -7.80 4.89 -5.35
C LEU A 104 -6.95 3.75 -4.81
N LEU A 105 -6.05 4.01 -3.85
CA LEU A 105 -5.29 2.94 -3.20
C LEU A 105 -6.19 1.97 -2.45
N ALA A 106 -7.17 2.49 -1.70
CA ALA A 106 -8.14 1.64 -1.02
C ALA A 106 -8.94 0.78 -1.99
N LEU A 107 -9.42 1.37 -3.10
CA LEU A 107 -10.19 0.68 -4.14
C LEU A 107 -9.35 -0.33 -4.95
N ALA A 108 -8.03 -0.20 -4.96
CA ALA A 108 -7.12 -1.16 -5.58
C ALA A 108 -6.83 -2.39 -4.70
N CYS A 109 -7.22 -2.37 -3.41
CA CYS A 109 -7.08 -3.52 -2.52
C CYS A 109 -8.23 -4.53 -2.69
N ASP A 110 -7.99 -5.80 -2.33
CA ASP A 110 -9.01 -6.85 -2.34
C ASP A 110 -10.11 -6.63 -1.27
N GLU A 111 -9.75 -5.98 -0.17
CA GLU A 111 -10.65 -5.68 0.95
C GLU A 111 -10.44 -4.25 1.45
N ILE A 112 -11.55 -3.61 1.85
CA ILE A 112 -11.54 -2.31 2.49
C ILE A 112 -12.22 -2.44 3.85
N TRP A 113 -11.46 -2.15 4.89
CA TRP A 113 -11.89 -2.08 6.27
C TRP A 113 -11.91 -0.61 6.70
N MET A 114 -12.97 -0.18 7.37
CA MET A 114 -13.12 1.22 7.77
C MET A 114 -13.29 1.31 9.29
N SER A 115 -12.57 2.23 9.92
CA SER A 115 -12.85 2.58 11.31
C SER A 115 -14.20 3.33 11.41
N PRO A 116 -14.93 3.26 12.54
CA PRO A 116 -16.13 4.05 12.73
C PRO A 116 -15.86 5.55 12.58
N GLY A 117 -16.60 6.22 11.69
CA GLY A 117 -16.45 7.65 11.43
C GLY A 117 -15.34 8.04 10.46
N SER A 118 -14.59 7.07 9.89
CA SER A 118 -13.70 7.37 8.78
C SER A 118 -14.46 7.64 7.48
N ARG A 119 -13.76 8.23 6.51
CA ARG A 119 -14.32 8.61 5.21
C ARG A 119 -13.46 8.11 4.06
N ILE A 120 -14.10 7.81 2.94
CA ILE A 120 -13.48 7.42 1.68
C ILE A 120 -14.22 8.08 0.51
N GLY A 121 -13.51 8.63 -0.47
CA GLY A 121 -14.15 9.26 -1.64
C GLY A 121 -13.34 10.38 -2.29
N ALA A 122 -14.03 11.30 -2.96
CA ALA A 122 -13.47 12.49 -3.63
C ALA A 122 -12.31 12.16 -4.60
N ALA A 123 -12.50 11.10 -5.40
CA ALA A 123 -11.59 10.70 -6.49
C ALA A 123 -12.29 10.77 -7.86
N PRO A 124 -12.75 11.96 -8.28
CA PRO A 124 -13.42 12.11 -9.57
C PRO A 124 -12.45 11.87 -10.75
N PRO A 125 -12.96 11.54 -11.94
CA PRO A 125 -12.14 11.43 -13.14
C PRO A 125 -11.50 12.78 -13.49
N LYS A 126 -10.30 12.75 -14.08
CA LYS A 126 -9.63 13.96 -14.54
C LYS A 126 -10.46 14.65 -15.63
N VAL A 127 -10.67 15.96 -15.43
CA VAL A 127 -11.30 16.83 -16.42
C VAL A 127 -10.22 17.57 -17.18
N THR A 128 -10.30 17.56 -18.52
CA THR A 128 -9.51 18.48 -19.34
C THR A 128 -10.15 19.86 -19.26
N VAL A 129 -9.42 20.84 -18.73
CA VAL A 129 -9.91 22.22 -18.67
C VAL A 129 -9.81 22.84 -20.07
N ALA A 130 -10.96 23.02 -20.71
CA ALA A 130 -11.11 23.78 -21.95
C ALA A 130 -11.60 25.20 -21.65
N GLU A 131 -11.57 26.08 -22.65
CA GLU A 131 -12.00 27.49 -22.53
C GLU A 131 -13.46 27.64 -22.03
N SER A 132 -14.31 26.64 -22.27
CA SER A 132 -15.61 26.48 -21.61
C SER A 132 -15.74 25.09 -20.99
N LEU A 133 -16.06 25.06 -19.69
CA LEU A 133 -16.34 23.82 -18.95
C LEU A 133 -17.84 23.54 -18.99
N SER A 134 -18.21 22.31 -19.37
CA SER A 134 -19.59 21.85 -19.20
C SER A 134 -20.01 21.89 -17.72
N PRO A 135 -21.31 22.00 -17.38
CA PRO A 135 -21.77 21.94 -16.00
C PRO A 135 -21.26 20.69 -15.26
N LYS A 136 -21.28 19.53 -15.92
CA LYS A 136 -20.76 18.28 -15.36
C LYS A 136 -19.26 18.34 -15.06
N SER A 137 -18.49 19.01 -15.91
CA SER A 137 -17.06 19.24 -15.70
C SER A 137 -16.80 20.13 -14.48
N GLN A 138 -17.68 21.12 -14.23
CA GLN A 138 -17.61 21.97 -13.04
C GLN A 138 -17.95 21.16 -11.78
N ASP A 139 -18.99 20.32 -11.81
CA ASP A 139 -19.34 19.41 -10.70
C ASP A 139 -18.19 18.46 -10.36
N THR A 140 -17.49 17.96 -11.38
CA THR A 140 -16.35 17.06 -11.22
C THR A 140 -15.18 17.76 -10.53
N ILE A 141 -14.89 19.02 -10.88
CA ILE A 141 -13.86 19.82 -10.21
C ILE A 141 -14.27 20.14 -8.76
N LEU A 142 -15.54 20.44 -8.52
CA LEU A 142 -16.04 20.71 -7.17
C LEU A 142 -15.90 19.46 -6.27
N ALA A 143 -16.18 18.27 -6.81
CA ALA A 143 -16.04 17.02 -6.10
C ALA A 143 -14.58 16.67 -5.72
N GLU A 144 -13.59 17.21 -6.43
CA GLU A 144 -12.16 17.06 -6.11
C GLU A 144 -11.73 17.97 -4.94
N ALA A 145 -12.49 19.02 -4.65
CA ALA A 145 -12.20 19.99 -3.58
C ALA A 145 -12.78 19.61 -2.19
N LEU A 146 -13.42 18.45 -2.08
CA LEU A 146 -14.06 17.92 -0.86
C LEU A 146 -13.08 17.10 -0.01
#